data_AF-A0A0G0LRD9-F1
#
_entry.id   AF-A0A0G0LRD9-F1
#
_cell.length_a   1.000
_cell.length_b   1.000
_cell.length_c   1.000
_cell.angle_alpha   90.00
_cell.angle_beta   90.00
_cell.angle_gamma   90.00
#
_symmetry.space_group_name_H-M   'P 1'
#
loop_
_entity.id
_entity.type
_entity.pdbx_description
1 polymer ?
#
loop_
_entity_poly.entity_id
_entity_poly.type
_entity_poly.pdbx_seq_one_letter_code
_entity_poly.pdbx_strand_id
1 'polypeptide(L)' 'MKLIRVWTAKIAKEMNIGVLLITHYSRILDYVKADRVHIMREGKMVESGGADLVIKIEKEGYEVSKK' A
#
# COMPACT_ATOMS: atom_id res chain seq x y z
N MET A 1 -8.53 5.25 15.19
CA MET A 1 -7.95 4.72 13.93
C MET A 1 -6.93 3.57 14.14
N LYS A 2 -7.04 2.75 15.21
CA LYS A 2 -6.28 1.48 15.40
C LYS A 2 -6.98 0.24 14.79
N LEU A 3 -8.26 0.38 14.41
CA LEU A 3 -9.08 -0.74 13.97
C LEU A 3 -8.62 -1.34 12.64
N ILE A 4 -8.43 -0.53 11.59
CA ILE A 4 -8.08 -1.04 10.24
C ILE A 4 -6.81 -1.89 10.27
N ARG A 5 -5.74 -1.42 10.93
CA ARG A 5 -4.45 -2.13 10.99
C ARG A 5 -4.57 -3.48 11.69
N VAL A 6 -5.17 -3.48 12.87
CA VAL A 6 -5.22 -4.67 13.73
C VAL A 6 -6.13 -5.72 13.10
N TRP A 7 -7.24 -5.31 12.48
CA TRP A 7 -8.19 -6.23 11.88
C TRP A 7 -7.70 -6.85 10.58
N THR A 8 -7.14 -6.07 9.65
CA THR A 8 -6.68 -6.62 8.37
C THR A 8 -5.54 -7.63 8.58
N ALA A 9 -4.56 -7.29 9.41
CA ALA A 9 -3.45 -8.19 9.73
C ALA A 9 -3.92 -9.45 10.48
N LYS A 10 -4.86 -9.29 11.42
CA LYS A 10 -5.42 -10.42 12.18
C LYS A 10 -6.21 -11.37 11.29
N ILE A 11 -7.12 -10.85 10.48
CA ILE A 11 -7.94 -11.67 9.56
C ILE A 11 -7.07 -12.37 8.53
N ALA A 12 -6.12 -11.67 7.90
CA ALA A 12 -5.23 -12.28 6.92
C ALA A 12 -4.50 -13.51 7.50
N LYS A 13 -4.04 -13.40 8.76
CA LYS A 13 -3.35 -14.47 9.46
C LYS A 13 -4.27 -15.59 9.95
N GLU A 14 -5.42 -15.27 10.53
CA GLU A 14 -6.35 -16.26 11.09
C GLU A 14 -7.09 -17.05 10.01
N MET A 15 -7.44 -16.39 8.90
CA MET A 15 -8.21 -17.00 7.81
C MET A 15 -7.34 -17.49 6.66
N ASN A 16 -6.01 -17.28 6.74
CA ASN A 16 -5.05 -17.62 5.69
C ASN A 16 -5.45 -17.07 4.31
N ILE A 17 -5.78 -15.77 4.24
CA ILE A 17 -6.23 -15.10 3.02
C ILE A 17 -5.28 -13.98 2.59
N GLY A 18 -5.28 -13.66 1.30
CA GLY A 18 -4.64 -12.45 0.76
C GLY A 18 -5.56 -11.24 0.87
N VAL A 19 -4.98 -10.08 1.18
CA VAL A 19 -5.71 -8.80 1.27
C VAL A 19 -5.17 -7.85 0.21
N LEU A 20 -6.04 -7.41 -0.71
CA LEU A 20 -5.74 -6.34 -1.65
C LEU A 20 -6.40 -5.05 -1.16
N LEU A 21 -5.58 -4.09 -0.75
CA LEU A 21 -6.04 -2.77 -0.34
C LEU A 21 -5.81 -1.77 -1.48
N ILE A 22 -6.90 -1.21 -2.00
CA ILE A 22 -6.86 -0.19 -3.07
C ILE A 22 -7.22 1.16 -2.44
N THR A 23 -6.35 2.14 -2.63
CA THR A 23 -6.52 3.48 -2.06
C THR A 23 -5.83 4.53 -2.92
N HIS A 24 -6.38 5.73 -2.96
CA HIS A 24 -5.73 6.94 -3.48
C HIS A 24 -5.17 7.82 -2.36
N TYR A 25 -5.29 7.39 -1.09
CA TYR A 25 -4.84 8.13 0.08
C TYR A 25 -3.53 7.55 0.61
N SER A 26 -2.42 8.25 0.42
CA SER A 26 -1.07 7.81 0.82
C SER A 26 -0.97 7.49 2.31
N ARG A 27 -1.63 8.27 3.16
CA ARG A 27 -1.56 8.14 4.63
C ARG A 27 -2.09 6.82 5.17
N ILE A 28 -2.83 6.02 4.39
CA ILE A 28 -3.23 4.69 4.88
C ILE A 28 -2.04 3.73 4.97
N LEU A 29 -0.98 4.00 4.20
CA LEU A 29 0.24 3.20 4.18
C LEU A 29 1.05 3.36 5.48
N ASP A 30 0.92 4.49 6.19
CA ASP A 30 1.44 4.69 7.56
C ASP A 30 0.86 3.66 8.55
N TYR A 31 -0.36 3.19 8.29
CA TYR A 31 -1.12 2.34 9.20
C TYR A 31 -1.15 0.88 8.75
N VAL A 32 -0.84 0.56 7.51
CA VAL A 32 -0.90 -0.81 6.98
C VAL A 32 0.46 -1.21 6.46
N LYS A 33 1.07 -2.22 7.09
CA LYS A 33 2.31 -2.81 6.60
C LYS A 33 1.96 -3.79 5.49
N ALA A 34 2.08 -3.36 4.24
CA ALA A 34 1.90 -4.20 3.07
C ALA A 34 3.20 -4.97 2.76
N ASP A 35 3.07 -6.20 2.29
CA ASP A 35 4.21 -6.99 1.79
C ASP A 35 4.66 -6.47 0.42
N ARG A 36 3.70 -6.01 -0.39
CA ARG A 36 3.94 -5.50 -1.74
C ARG A 36 3.05 -4.30 -2.03
N VAL A 37 3.64 -3.28 -2.65
CA VAL A 37 2.99 -2.02 -2.99
C VAL A 37 3.08 -1.82 -4.50
N HIS A 38 2.00 -1.29 -5.06
CA HIS A 38 1.72 -1.27 -6.48
C HIS A 38 1.12 0.09 -6.83
N ILE A 39 1.75 0.86 -7.70
CA ILE A 39 1.22 2.13 -8.21
C ILE A 39 0.62 1.90 -9.59
N MET A 40 -0.65 2.29 -9.74
CA MET A 40 -1.37 2.20 -10.99
C MET A 40 -1.66 3.60 -11.54
N ARG A 41 -1.43 3.79 -12.84
CA ARG A 41 -1.74 5.02 -13.57
C ARG A 41 -2.21 4.67 -14.97
N GLU A 42 -3.27 5.32 -15.45
CA GLU A 42 -3.81 5.12 -16.80
C GLU A 42 -4.09 3.63 -17.12
N GLY A 43 -4.58 2.89 -16.12
CA GLY A 43 -4.89 1.46 -16.23
C GLY A 43 -3.66 0.54 -16.29
N LYS A 44 -2.45 1.06 -16.06
CA LYS A 44 -1.20 0.28 -16.07
C LYS A 44 -0.48 0.35 -14.73
N MET A 45 0.19 -0.73 -14.39
CA MET A 45 1.13 -0.76 -13.26
C MET A 45 2.41 -0.04 -13.67
N VAL A 46 2.66 1.11 -13.06
CA VAL A 46 3.81 1.97 -13.39
C VAL A 46 4.97 1.80 -12.42
N GLU A 47 4.70 1.34 -11.18
CA GLU A 47 5.74 1.09 -10.19
C GLU A 47 5.31 -0.03 -9.24
N SER A 48 6.26 -0.81 -8.74
CA SER A 48 6.01 -1.92 -7.82
C SER A 48 7.21 -2.16 -6.91
N GLY A 49 6.96 -2.25 -5.61
CA GLY A 49 8.03 -2.39 -4.62
C GLY A 49 7.52 -2.95 -3.30
N GLY A 50 8.38 -2.92 -2.29
CA GLY A 50 8.02 -3.25 -0.91
C GLY A 50 7.55 -2.01 -0.16
N ALA A 51 7.70 -2.06 1.16
CA ALA A 51 7.40 -0.92 2.04
C ALA A 51 8.30 0.31 1.78
N ASP A 52 9.47 0.12 1.16
CA ASP A 52 10.38 1.18 0.74
C ASP A 52 9.77 2.12 -0.30
N LEU A 53 8.89 1.59 -1.16
CA LEU A 53 8.16 2.37 -2.15
C LEU A 53 7.21 3.39 -1.48
N VAL A 54 6.63 3.04 -0.34
CA VAL A 54 5.79 3.95 0.45
C VAL A 54 6.59 5.16 0.92
N ILE A 55 7.76 4.92 1.51
CA ILE A 55 8.66 5.96 2.02
C ILE A 55 9.06 6.91 0.89
N LYS A 56 9.27 6.37 -0.31
CA LYS A 56 9.59 7.16 -1.49
C LYS A 56 8.43 8.06 -1.92
N ILE A 57 7.20 7.54 -1.93
CA ILE A 57 5.98 8.33 -2.23
C ILE A 57 5.77 9.43 -1.19
N GLU A 58 6.05 9.18 0.10
CA GLU A 58 5.93 10.21 1.14
C GLU A 58 6.90 11.38 0.94
N LYS A 59 8.13 11.09 0.52
CA LYS A 59 9.18 12.10 0.33
C LYS A 59 9.06 12.87 -0.98
N GLU A 60 8.76 12.16 -2.06
CA GLU A 60 8.82 12.70 -3.44
C GLU A 60 7.42 12.92 -4.04
N GLY A 61 6.35 12.54 -3.33
CA GLY A 61 4.97 12.54 -3.83
C GLY A 61 4.69 11.40 -4.82
N TYR A 62 3.54 11.45 -5.49
CA TYR A 62 3.20 10.47 -6.54
C TYR A 62 3.96 10.70 -7.87
N GLU A 63 4.74 11.79 -7.95
CA GLU A 63 5.56 12.17 -9.10
C GLU A 63 6.61 11.13 -9.47
N VAL A 64 7.00 10.27 -8.53
CA VAL A 64 7.91 9.13 -8.75
C VAL A 64 7.42 8.18 -9.85
N SER A 65 6.11 8.14 -10.06
CA SER A 65 5.45 7.30 -11.06
C SER A 65 5.30 7.95 -12.45
N LYS A 66 6.05 9.04 -12.73
CA LYS A 66 6.00 9.79 -14.01
C LYS A 66 6.92 9.27 -15.12
N LYS A 67 7.62 8.15 -14.95
CA LYS A 67 8.46 7.58 -16.02
C LYS A 67 7.68 6.72 -16.99
#